data_AF-N2A1N0-F1
#
_entry.id   AF-N2A1N0-F1
#
_cell.length_a   1.000
_cell.length_b   1.000
_cell.length_c   1.000
_cell.angle_alpha   90.00
_cell.angle_beta   90.00
_cell.angle_gamma   90.00
#
_symmetry.space_group_name_H-M   'P 1'
#
loop_
_entity.id
_entity.type
_entity.pdbx_description
1 polymer ?
#
loop_
_entity_poly.entity_id
_entity_poly.type
_entity_poly.pdbx_seq_one_letter_code
_entity_poly.pdbx_strand_id
1 'polypeptide(L)'
;MKPAALAKTLEEMIQETKKGHLDWLIELQSTDGLAPSLKQRITEDDKEWVVDECFISFYCKYHGKDYLMITYEHIKQHGDQVRSDNLIFMPPLNVRYFDVGILSPYIVDADAVLLDRFHQLWLLMLDSSKKKDGHVTFKVFDPYE
;
A
#
# COMPACT_ATOMS: atom_id res chain seq x y z
N MET A 1 -15.53 -0.41 -7.01
CA MET A 1 -15.18 -1.36 -8.09
C MET A 1 -15.19 -2.77 -7.51
N LYS A 2 -15.56 -3.82 -8.26
CA LYS A 2 -15.52 -5.20 -7.73
C LYS A 2 -14.06 -5.71 -7.65
N PRO A 3 -13.69 -6.53 -6.65
CA PRO A 3 -12.32 -7.02 -6.46
C PRO A 3 -11.74 -7.72 -7.69
N ALA A 4 -12.50 -8.65 -8.30
CA ALA A 4 -12.06 -9.37 -9.50
C ALA A 4 -11.80 -8.45 -10.71
N ALA A 5 -12.58 -7.37 -10.85
CA ALA A 5 -12.36 -6.40 -11.92
C ALA A 5 -11.08 -5.60 -11.68
N LEU A 6 -10.83 -5.19 -10.43
CA LEU A 6 -9.60 -4.51 -10.05
C LEU A 6 -8.37 -5.40 -10.24
N ALA A 7 -8.46 -6.68 -9.85
CA ALA A 7 -7.36 -7.65 -10.04
C ALA A 7 -6.98 -7.80 -11.52
N LYS A 8 -7.98 -7.89 -12.41
CA LYS A 8 -7.74 -7.92 -13.85
C LYS A 8 -7.09 -6.62 -14.36
N THR A 9 -7.60 -5.46 -13.95
CA THR A 9 -7.04 -4.17 -14.33
C THR A 9 -5.59 -4.01 -13.84
N LEU A 10 -5.29 -4.44 -12.60
CA LEU A 10 -3.93 -4.45 -12.06
C LEU A 10 -3.01 -5.38 -12.85
N GLU A 11 -3.49 -6.55 -13.26
CA GLU A 11 -2.70 -7.46 -14.09
C GLU A 11 -2.31 -6.81 -15.42
N GLU A 12 -3.25 -6.14 -16.09
CA GLU A 12 -2.98 -5.38 -17.31
C GLU A 12 -1.98 -4.23 -17.06
N MET A 13 -2.16 -3.46 -15.99
CA MET A 13 -1.24 -2.40 -15.60
C MET A 13 0.17 -2.91 -15.29
N ILE A 14 0.30 -4.06 -14.62
CA ILE A 14 1.60 -4.69 -14.34
C ILE A 14 2.32 -5.04 -15.65
N GLN A 15 1.59 -5.57 -16.63
CA GLN A 15 2.18 -5.89 -17.94
C GLN A 15 2.64 -4.64 -18.69
N GLU A 16 1.86 -3.57 -18.67
CA GLU A 16 2.25 -2.30 -19.31
C GLU A 16 3.40 -1.61 -18.57
N THR A 17 3.46 -1.73 -17.24
CA THR A 17 4.58 -1.24 -16.43
C THR A 17 5.87 -1.97 -16.79
N LYS A 18 5.84 -3.30 -16.95
CA LYS A 18 7.02 -4.08 -17.39
C LYS A 18 7.54 -3.67 -18.77
N LYS A 19 6.70 -3.05 -19.61
CA LYS A 19 7.07 -2.51 -20.92
C LYS A 19 7.56 -1.05 -20.85
N GLY A 20 7.51 -0.41 -19.68
CA GLY A 20 7.84 1.01 -19.52
C GLY A 20 6.76 1.96 -20.05
N HIS A 21 5.51 1.51 -20.14
CA HIS A 21 4.41 2.32 -20.69
C HIS A 21 3.59 3.05 -19.63
N LEU A 22 3.89 2.84 -18.34
CA LEU A 22 3.17 3.48 -17.24
C LEU A 22 4.14 4.15 -16.29
N ASP A 23 3.86 5.43 -16.04
CA ASP A 23 4.53 6.20 -15.00
C ASP A 23 3.72 6.11 -13.70
N TRP A 24 4.42 5.82 -12.61
CA TRP A 24 3.86 5.65 -11.29
C TRP A 24 4.39 6.72 -10.32
N LEU A 25 3.47 7.26 -9.52
CA LEU A 25 3.79 7.97 -8.29
C LEU A 25 3.47 7.04 -7.13
N ILE A 26 4.50 6.69 -6.39
CA ILE A 26 4.43 5.86 -5.19
C ILE A 26 4.68 6.74 -3.98
N GLU A 27 3.72 6.74 -3.05
CA GLU A 27 3.76 7.54 -1.84
C GLU A 27 3.64 6.60 -0.65
N LEU A 28 4.64 6.58 0.23
CA LEU A 28 4.74 5.64 1.35
C LEU A 28 4.81 6.40 2.68
N GLN A 29 4.07 5.93 3.67
CA GLN A 29 4.21 6.34 5.07
C GLN A 29 4.21 5.09 5.93
N SER A 30 5.22 4.93 6.79
CA SER A 30 5.31 3.78 7.67
C SER A 30 5.92 4.11 9.01
N THR A 31 5.47 3.42 10.05
CA THR A 31 6.02 3.47 11.40
C THR A 31 7.16 2.48 11.63
N ASP A 32 7.44 1.56 10.70
CA ASP A 32 8.40 0.47 10.90
C ASP A 32 9.80 0.98 11.28
N GLY A 33 10.22 2.09 10.67
CA GLY A 33 11.51 2.73 10.93
C GLY A 33 11.60 3.54 12.23
N LEU A 34 10.53 3.63 13.02
CA LEU A 34 10.51 4.42 14.24
C LEU A 34 11.22 3.73 15.40
N ALA A 35 11.72 4.55 16.33
CA ALA A 35 12.24 4.05 17.60
C ALA A 35 11.15 3.28 18.38
N PRO A 36 11.48 2.19 19.09
CA PRO A 36 10.51 1.39 19.84
C PRO A 36 9.70 2.15 20.91
N SER A 37 10.17 3.33 21.33
CA SER A 37 9.49 4.22 22.27
C SER A 37 8.36 5.05 21.64
N LEU A 38 8.38 5.21 20.32
CA LEU A 38 7.38 5.97 19.55
C LEU A 38 6.30 5.05 18.98
N LYS A 39 6.61 3.76 18.81
CA LYS A 39 5.65 2.77 18.30
C LYS A 39 4.48 2.59 19.26
N GLN A 40 3.29 2.45 18.68
CA GLN A 40 2.08 2.16 19.43
C GLN A 40 2.15 0.76 20.05
N ARG A 41 1.55 0.62 21.23
CA ARG A 41 1.43 -0.66 21.95
C ARG A 41 -0.03 -0.92 22.25
N ILE A 42 -0.47 -2.15 22.01
CA ILE A 42 -1.83 -2.60 22.33
C ILE A 42 -1.78 -3.88 23.16
N THR A 43 -2.80 -4.09 23.99
CA THR A 43 -2.94 -5.32 24.78
C THR A 43 -4.07 -6.16 24.21
N GLU A 44 -3.73 -7.36 23.72
CA GLU A 44 -4.66 -8.36 23.18
C GLU A 44 -4.20 -9.74 23.65
N ASP A 45 -5.13 -10.64 24.01
CA ASP A 45 -4.83 -12.00 24.49
C ASP A 45 -3.83 -12.02 25.68
N ASP A 46 -3.95 -11.07 26.62
CA ASP A 46 -3.03 -10.85 27.75
C ASP A 46 -1.55 -10.65 27.34
N LYS A 47 -1.32 -10.24 26.08
CA LYS A 47 0.01 -9.92 25.52
C LYS A 47 0.07 -8.46 25.10
N GLU A 48 1.23 -7.85 25.30
CA GLU A 48 1.54 -6.55 24.72
C GLU A 48 2.11 -6.74 23.32
N TRP A 49 1.46 -6.14 22.33
CA TRP A 49 1.89 -6.14 20.94
C TRP A 49 2.43 -4.75 20.57
N VAL A 50 3.59 -4.73 19.94
CA VAL A 50 4.10 -3.53 19.26
C VAL A 50 3.44 -3.46 17.89
N VAL A 51 2.90 -2.30 17.56
CA VAL A 51 2.15 -2.06 16.34
C VAL A 51 2.97 -1.24 15.37
N ASP A 52 3.00 -1.70 14.14
CA ASP A 52 3.42 -0.93 12.98
C ASP A 52 2.30 -0.77 11.96
N GLU A 53 2.27 0.39 11.32
CA GLU A 53 1.37 0.74 10.25
C GLU A 53 2.18 1.09 9.01
N CYS A 54 1.70 0.65 7.85
CA CYS A 54 2.33 0.94 6.57
C CYS A 54 1.25 1.27 5.54
N PHE A 55 1.27 2.50 5.06
CA PHE A 55 0.46 2.94 3.93
C PHE A 55 1.32 3.06 2.67
N ILE A 56 0.79 2.54 1.57
CA ILE A 56 1.40 2.71 0.24
C ILE A 56 0.30 3.14 -0.73
N SER A 57 0.48 4.32 -1.30
CA SER A 57 -0.35 4.86 -2.38
C SER A 57 0.32 4.59 -3.72
N PHE A 58 -0.46 3.99 -4.63
CA PHE A 58 -0.10 3.71 -6.01
C PHE A 58 -0.96 4.59 -6.91
N TYR A 59 -0.34 5.57 -7.54
CA TYR A 59 -0.99 6.43 -8.52
C TYR A 59 -0.41 6.27 -9.91
N CYS A 60 -1.27 6.13 -10.91
CA CYS A 60 -0.88 6.23 -12.33
C CYS A 60 -2.06 6.72 -13.17
N LYS A 61 -1.75 7.09 -14.43
CA LYS A 61 -2.76 7.37 -15.44
C LYS A 61 -2.80 6.22 -16.45
N TYR A 62 -3.94 5.55 -16.56
CA TYR A 62 -4.12 4.39 -17.43
C TYR A 62 -5.37 4.57 -18.32
N HIS A 63 -5.20 4.41 -19.64
CA HIS A 63 -6.25 4.67 -20.64
C HIS A 63 -6.95 6.03 -20.46
N GLY A 64 -6.17 7.07 -20.17
CA GLY A 64 -6.67 8.43 -19.98
C GLY A 64 -7.40 8.68 -18.64
N LYS A 65 -7.49 7.67 -17.76
CA LYS A 65 -8.11 7.78 -16.44
C LYS A 65 -7.08 7.73 -15.34
N ASP A 66 -7.32 8.48 -14.28
CA ASP A 66 -6.50 8.45 -13.08
C ASP A 66 -6.90 7.26 -12.19
N TYR A 67 -5.90 6.54 -11.72
CA TYR A 67 -6.06 5.45 -10.76
C TYR A 67 -5.27 5.79 -9.51
N LEU A 68 -5.95 5.81 -8.38
CA LEU A 68 -5.37 5.92 -7.05
C LEU A 68 -5.81 4.71 -6.23
N MET A 69 -4.84 3.91 -5.83
CA MET A 69 -5.02 2.74 -4.99
C MET A 69 -4.17 2.91 -3.74
N ILE A 70 -4.69 2.59 -2.57
CA ILE A 70 -3.93 2.66 -1.33
C ILE A 70 -4.00 1.30 -0.65
N THR A 71 -2.84 0.74 -0.30
CA THR A 71 -2.75 -0.43 0.59
C THR A 71 -2.40 0.03 1.98
N TYR A 72 -2.95 -0.63 2.97
CA TYR A 72 -2.61 -0.47 4.37
C TYR A 72 -2.27 -1.84 4.96
N GLU A 73 -1.13 -1.93 5.64
CA GLU A 73 -0.75 -3.09 6.42
C GLU A 73 -0.65 -2.70 7.90
N HIS A 74 -1.36 -3.43 8.75
CA HIS A 74 -1.31 -3.34 10.20
C HIS A 74 -0.55 -4.53 10.74
N ILE A 75 0.64 -4.30 11.29
CA ILE A 75 1.58 -5.33 11.71
C ILE A 75 1.66 -5.32 13.23
N LYS A 76 1.39 -6.47 13.87
CA LYS A 76 1.46 -6.65 15.32
C LYS A 76 2.56 -7.64 15.64
N GLN A 77 3.50 -7.23 16.48
CA GLN A 77 4.65 -8.03 16.89
C GLN A 77 4.68 -8.26 18.39
N HIS A 78 4.89 -9.51 18.80
CA HIS A 78 5.10 -9.90 20.20
C HIS A 78 6.15 -11.01 20.28
N GLY A 79 7.38 -10.67 20.67
CA GLY A 79 8.52 -11.60 20.59
C GLY A 79 8.70 -12.09 19.16
N ASP A 80 8.65 -13.41 18.95
CA ASP A 80 8.75 -14.03 17.62
C ASP A 80 7.40 -14.11 16.87
N GLN A 81 6.29 -13.70 17.49
CA GLN A 81 4.97 -13.76 16.87
C GLN A 81 4.71 -12.49 16.06
N VAL A 82 4.32 -12.68 14.79
CA VAL A 82 3.89 -11.59 13.89
C VAL A 82 2.48 -11.91 13.39
N ARG A 83 1.58 -10.94 13.51
CA ARG A 83 0.25 -10.96 12.89
C ARG A 83 0.16 -9.75 11.98
N SER A 84 -0.33 -9.90 10.75
CA SER A 84 -0.60 -8.75 9.88
C SER A 84 -1.97 -8.81 9.22
N ASP A 85 -2.61 -7.65 9.16
CA ASP A 85 -3.89 -7.43 8.50
C ASP A 85 -3.69 -6.45 7.34
N ASN A 86 -4.23 -6.77 6.17
CA ASN A 86 -4.04 -5.98 4.95
C ASN A 86 -5.38 -5.44 4.45
N LEU A 87 -5.43 -4.15 4.16
CA LEU A 87 -6.59 -3.47 3.58
C LEU A 87 -6.21 -2.80 2.27
N ILE A 88 -7.20 -2.70 1.37
CA ILE A 88 -7.05 -2.05 0.07
C ILE A 88 -8.16 -1.02 -0.07
N PHE A 89 -7.80 0.17 -0.54
CA PHE A 89 -8.71 1.29 -0.74
C PHE A 89 -8.63 1.81 -2.18
N MET A 90 -9.77 2.27 -2.69
CA MET A 90 -9.91 2.95 -3.99
C MET A 90 -10.54 4.33 -3.82
N PRO A 91 -9.84 5.28 -3.17
CA PRO A 91 -10.39 6.61 -2.94
C PRO A 91 -10.33 7.49 -4.20
N PRO A 92 -11.15 8.57 -4.27
CA PRO A 92 -10.97 9.62 -5.27
C PRO A 92 -9.66 10.39 -5.03
N LEU A 93 -9.13 11.05 -6.06
CA LEU A 93 -7.81 11.72 -6.00
C LEU A 93 -7.65 12.76 -4.89
N ASN A 94 -8.74 13.43 -4.52
CA ASN A 94 -8.76 14.44 -3.46
C ASN A 94 -8.78 13.84 -2.05
N VAL A 95 -8.92 12.51 -1.92
CA VAL A 95 -8.87 11.79 -0.65
C VAL A 95 -7.61 10.93 -0.66
N ARG A 96 -6.49 11.58 -0.37
CA ARG A 96 -5.16 10.97 -0.31
C ARG A 96 -4.57 11.19 1.08
N TYR A 97 -5.22 10.60 2.07
CA TYR A 97 -4.84 10.66 3.47
C TYR A 97 -4.41 9.28 3.94
N PHE A 98 -3.37 9.20 4.75
CA PHE A 98 -2.91 7.98 5.41
C PHE A 98 -3.62 7.79 6.75
N ASP A 99 -4.93 7.63 6.68
CA ASP A 99 -5.81 7.45 7.84
C ASP A 99 -6.90 6.43 7.50
N VAL A 100 -6.94 5.32 8.26
CA VAL A 100 -7.90 4.22 8.01
C VAL A 100 -9.35 4.70 8.19
N GLY A 101 -9.63 5.60 9.12
CA GLY A 101 -10.96 6.13 9.37
C GLY A 101 -11.50 6.89 8.16
N ILE A 102 -10.67 7.77 7.57
CA ILE A 102 -10.99 8.52 6.36
C ILE A 102 -11.12 7.60 5.14
N LEU A 103 -10.27 6.57 5.04
CA LEU A 103 -10.24 5.65 3.91
C LEU A 103 -11.32 4.56 3.97
N SER A 104 -11.87 4.28 5.15
CA SER A 104 -12.84 3.21 5.38
C SER A 104 -14.02 3.16 4.38
N PRO A 105 -14.62 4.28 3.90
CA PRO A 105 -15.71 4.23 2.93
C PRO A 105 -15.29 3.72 1.54
N TYR A 106 -13.98 3.69 1.27
CA TYR A 106 -13.40 3.31 -0.03
C TYR A 106 -12.77 1.92 -0.02
N ILE A 107 -13.00 1.15 1.05
CA ILE A 107 -12.47 -0.20 1.20
C ILE A 107 -12.93 -1.10 0.06
N VAL A 108 -12.01 -1.91 -0.43
CA VAL A 108 -12.27 -2.99 -1.38
C VAL A 108 -12.14 -4.30 -0.63
N ASP A 109 -13.16 -5.15 -0.73
CA ASP A 109 -13.17 -6.50 -0.16
C ASP A 109 -12.15 -7.39 -0.88
N ALA A 110 -10.91 -7.37 -0.41
CA ALA A 110 -9.79 -7.96 -1.11
C ALA A 110 -9.67 -9.46 -0.86
N ASP A 111 -9.70 -10.24 -1.93
CA ASP A 111 -9.34 -11.65 -1.87
C ASP A 111 -7.82 -11.86 -1.99
N ALA A 112 -7.37 -13.09 -1.76
CA ALA A 112 -5.96 -13.46 -1.85
C ALA A 112 -5.34 -13.17 -3.24
N VAL A 113 -6.14 -13.21 -4.30
CA VAL A 113 -5.67 -12.93 -5.66
C VAL A 113 -5.37 -11.44 -5.82
N LEU A 114 -6.26 -10.58 -5.33
CA LEU A 114 -6.07 -9.14 -5.37
C LEU A 114 -4.86 -8.71 -4.53
N LEU A 115 -4.70 -9.29 -3.33
CA LEU A 115 -3.54 -9.03 -2.46
C LEU A 115 -2.23 -9.41 -3.15
N ASP A 116 -2.17 -10.59 -3.78
CA ASP A 116 -1.01 -11.03 -4.56
C ASP A 116 -0.69 -10.07 -5.72
N ARG A 117 -1.71 -9.54 -6.43
CA ARG A 117 -1.48 -8.56 -7.50
C ARG A 117 -0.88 -7.25 -6.99
N PHE A 118 -1.32 -6.76 -5.84
CA PHE A 118 -0.68 -5.59 -5.22
C PHE A 118 0.75 -5.89 -4.78
N HIS A 119 1.01 -7.06 -4.20
CA HIS A 119 2.35 -7.47 -3.84
C HIS A 119 3.29 -7.51 -5.06
N GLN A 120 2.84 -8.09 -6.17
CA GLN A 120 3.61 -8.11 -7.43
C GLN A 120 3.87 -6.71 -7.97
N LEU A 121 2.86 -5.83 -7.94
CA LEU A 121 3.03 -4.44 -8.35
C LEU A 121 4.08 -3.73 -7.47
N TRP A 122 4.00 -3.89 -6.15
CA TRP A 122 4.96 -3.33 -5.20
C TRP A 122 6.40 -3.77 -5.49
N LEU A 123 6.63 -5.07 -5.67
CA LEU A 123 7.96 -5.58 -6.03
C LEU A 123 8.49 -5.00 -7.34
N LEU A 124 7.61 -4.82 -8.33
CA LEU A 124 7.96 -4.21 -9.61
C LEU A 124 8.36 -2.73 -9.43
N MET A 125 7.63 -1.98 -8.61
CA MET A 125 7.96 -0.59 -8.29
C MET A 125 9.32 -0.47 -7.61
N LEU A 126 9.60 -1.35 -6.64
CA LEU A 126 10.89 -1.38 -5.95
C LEU A 126 12.05 -1.70 -6.88
N ASP A 127 11.88 -2.68 -7.77
CA ASP A 127 12.91 -3.04 -8.76
C ASP A 127 13.17 -1.90 -9.76
N SER A 128 12.10 -1.29 -10.27
CA SER A 128 12.15 -0.12 -11.15
C SER A 128 12.88 1.07 -10.50
N SER A 129 12.57 1.39 -9.24
CA SER A 129 13.26 2.45 -8.49
C SER A 129 14.75 2.15 -8.27
N LYS A 130 15.12 0.90 -7.96
CA LYS A 130 16.53 0.49 -7.84
C LYS A 130 17.29 0.65 -9.16
N LYS A 131 16.64 0.34 -10.28
CA LYS A 131 17.21 0.47 -11.63
C LYS A 131 17.22 1.90 -12.16
N LYS A 132 16.44 2.80 -11.55
CA LYS A 132 16.28 4.21 -11.97
C LYS A 132 15.85 4.31 -13.44
N ASP A 133 14.90 3.49 -13.86
CA ASP A 133 14.39 3.47 -15.23
C ASP A 133 13.59 4.72 -15.63
N GLY A 134 13.25 5.58 -14.66
CA GLY A 134 12.58 6.86 -14.88
C GLY A 134 11.05 6.81 -14.84
N HIS A 135 10.46 5.63 -14.70
CA HIS A 135 9.01 5.44 -14.72
C HIS A 135 8.36 5.42 -13.34
N VAL A 136 9.16 5.40 -12.27
CA VAL A 136 8.62 5.37 -10.90
C VAL A 136 9.22 6.49 -10.06
N THR A 137 8.34 7.35 -9.55
CA THR A 137 8.66 8.38 -8.57
C THR A 137 8.26 7.90 -7.19
N PHE A 138 9.21 7.81 -6.26
CA PHE A 138 8.95 7.49 -4.86
C PHE A 138 8.97 8.74 -4.00
N LYS A 139 8.00 8.85 -3.10
CA LYS A 139 8.02 9.81 -1.99
C LYS A 139 7.74 9.06 -0.70
N VAL A 140 8.56 9.33 0.31
CA VAL A 140 8.39 8.78 1.65
C VAL A 140 8.02 9.94 2.57
N PHE A 141 6.97 9.74 3.36
CA PHE A 141 6.48 10.71 4.33
C PHE A 141 6.81 10.23 5.74
N ASP A 142 7.18 11.18 6.59
CA ASP A 142 7.29 10.93 8.02
C ASP A 142 5.87 10.74 8.59
N PRO A 143 5.59 9.70 9.40
CA PRO A 143 4.30 9.54 10.07
C PRO A 143 3.97 10.63 11.10
N TYR A 144 4.93 11.47 11.50
CA TYR A 144 4.76 12.52 12.52
C TYR A 144 5.04 13.95 12.06
N GLU A 145 5.28 14.18 10.76
CA GLU A 145 5.33 15.53 10.16
C GLU A 145 3.94 16.10 9.79
#